data_AF-A0A0B0D466-F1
#
_entry.id   AF-A0A0B0D466-F1
#
_cell.length_a   1.000
_cell.length_b   1.000
_cell.length_c   1.000
_cell.angle_alpha   90.00
_cell.angle_beta   90.00
_cell.angle_gamma   90.00
#
_symmetry.space_group_name_H-M   'P 1'
#
loop_
_entity.id
_entity.type
_entity.pdbx_description
1 polymer ?
#
loop_
_entity_poly.entity_id
_entity_poly.type
_entity_poly.pdbx_seq_one_letter_code
_entity_poly.pdbx_strand_id
1 'polypeptide(L)'
;MEALLGVTWFMPVLWVVFALSVFWAYHSFRAKRYGMVLLAGMIQIMISPAFAVSIGPIILAMGVTQFYVGIVNTKKGESYEA
;
A
#
# COMPACT_ATOMS: atom_id res chain seq x y z
N MET A 1 -7.20 16.52 -26.98
CA MET A 1 -7.81 17.00 -25.72
C MET A 1 -8.17 15.85 -24.76
N GLU A 2 -8.40 14.62 -25.23
CA GLU A 2 -8.68 13.47 -24.33
C GLU A 2 -7.53 13.09 -23.38
N ALA A 3 -6.27 13.19 -23.82
CA ALA A 3 -5.10 12.87 -22.99
C ALA A 3 -4.95 13.79 -21.76
N LEU A 4 -5.39 15.05 -21.85
CA LEU A 4 -5.36 15.99 -20.71
C LEU A 4 -6.38 15.61 -19.64
N LEU A 5 -7.58 15.15 -20.03
CA LEU A 5 -8.61 14.70 -19.09
C LEU A 5 -8.20 13.40 -18.37
N GLY A 6 -7.55 12.45 -19.07
CA GLY A 6 -7.02 11.24 -18.45
C GLY A 6 -5.90 11.51 -17.43
N VAL A 7 -5.00 12.47 -17.73
CA VAL A 7 -3.93 12.90 -16.82
C VAL A 7 -4.48 13.64 -15.60
N THR A 8 -5.58 14.38 -15.74
CA THR A 8 -6.15 15.17 -14.63
C THR A 8 -6.70 14.27 -13.52
N TRP A 9 -7.30 13.13 -13.87
CA TRP A 9 -7.85 12.17 -12.90
C TRP A 9 -6.82 11.19 -12.32
N PHE A 10 -5.64 11.08 -12.94
CA PHE A 10 -4.60 10.15 -12.50
C PHE A 10 -4.18 10.39 -11.04
N MET A 11 -3.87 11.63 -10.67
CA MET A 11 -3.44 11.94 -9.29
C MET A 11 -4.55 11.76 -8.23
N PRO A 12 -5.79 12.25 -8.45
CA PRO A 12 -6.90 11.95 -7.55
C PRO A 12 -7.13 10.45 -7.35
N VAL A 13 -7.06 9.65 -8.42
CA VAL A 13 -7.22 8.19 -8.33
C VAL A 13 -6.12 7.57 -7.48
N LEU A 14 -4.86 7.98 -7.67
CA LEU A 14 -3.75 7.49 -6.85
C LEU A 14 -3.89 7.86 -5.37
N TRP A 15 -4.42 9.04 -5.06
CA TRP A 15 -4.74 9.43 -3.69
C TRP A 15 -5.82 8.55 -3.07
N VAL A 16 -6.88 8.24 -3.83
CA VAL A 16 -7.92 7.30 -3.39
C VAL A 16 -7.34 5.90 -3.18
N VAL A 17 -6.51 5.42 -4.10
CA VAL A 17 -5.81 4.12 -3.98
C VAL A 17 -4.92 4.12 -2.74
N PHE A 18 -4.19 5.19 -2.49
CA PHE A 18 -3.37 5.33 -1.29
C PHE A 18 -4.23 5.26 -0.01
N ALA A 19 -5.29 6.06 0.10
CA ALA A 19 -6.17 6.08 1.26
C ALA A 19 -6.84 4.71 1.51
N LEU A 20 -7.35 4.07 0.46
CA LEU A 20 -7.93 2.72 0.55
C LEU A 20 -6.88 1.69 0.95
N SER A 21 -5.66 1.77 0.42
CA SER A 21 -4.58 0.84 0.77
C SER A 21 -4.20 0.95 2.25
N VAL A 22 -4.15 2.15 2.81
CA VAL A 22 -3.85 2.39 4.23
C VAL A 22 -4.98 1.87 5.11
N PHE A 23 -6.23 2.20 4.76
CA PHE A 23 -7.41 1.71 5.48
C PHE A 23 -7.48 0.18 5.48
N TRP A 24 -7.25 -0.44 4.33
CA TRP A 24 -7.27 -1.88 4.19
C TRP A 24 -6.08 -2.56 4.88
N ALA A 25 -4.88 -1.97 4.84
CA ALA A 25 -3.74 -2.46 5.61
C ALA A 25 -4.06 -2.49 7.11
N TYR A 26 -4.65 -1.42 7.65
CA TYR A 26 -5.03 -1.34 9.06
C TYR A 26 -6.08 -2.40 9.44
N HIS A 27 -7.15 -2.53 8.65
CA HIS A 27 -8.19 -3.52 8.91
C HIS A 27 -7.65 -4.96 8.80
N SER A 28 -6.81 -5.23 7.80
CA SER A 28 -6.19 -6.54 7.60
C SER A 28 -5.22 -6.91 8.72
N PHE A 29 -4.48 -5.93 9.23
CA PHE A 29 -3.59 -6.11 10.37
C PHE A 29 -4.39 -6.51 11.62
N ARG A 30 -5.51 -5.84 11.89
CA ARG A 30 -6.41 -6.19 13.00
C ARG A 30 -7.05 -7.57 12.84
N ALA A 31 -7.36 -7.96 11.61
CA ALA A 31 -7.90 -9.28 11.27
C ALA A 31 -6.83 -10.39 11.18
N LYS A 32 -5.57 -10.11 11.53
CA LYS A 32 -4.42 -11.03 11.39
C LYS A 32 -4.19 -11.54 9.95
N ARG A 33 -4.72 -10.86 8.94
CA ARG A 33 -4.54 -11.18 7.51
C ARG A 33 -3.28 -10.50 6.98
N TYR A 34 -2.11 -10.93 7.48
CA TYR A 34 -0.83 -10.27 7.19
C TYR A 34 -0.42 -10.30 5.70
N GLY A 35 -0.89 -11.28 4.92
CA GLY A 35 -0.72 -11.29 3.48
C GLY A 35 -1.38 -10.09 2.78
N MET A 36 -2.53 -9.62 3.28
CA MET A 36 -3.19 -8.42 2.74
C MET A 36 -2.44 -7.12 3.14
N VAL A 37 -1.79 -7.11 4.31
CA VAL A 37 -0.91 -6.00 4.73
C VAL A 37 0.31 -5.92 3.81
N LEU A 38 0.88 -7.07 3.44
CA LEU A 38 1.98 -7.16 2.48
C LEU A 38 1.56 -6.58 1.13
N LEU A 39 0.40 -6.99 0.59
CA LEU A 39 -0.10 -6.49 -0.69
C LEU A 39 -0.35 -4.98 -0.67
N ALA A 40 -0.93 -4.45 0.42
CA ALA A 40 -1.11 -3.01 0.58
C ALA A 40 0.24 -2.25 0.58
N GLY A 41 1.26 -2.81 1.23
CA GLY A 41 2.62 -2.27 1.21
C GLY A 41 3.23 -2.26 -0.19
N MET A 42 3.04 -3.32 -0.98
CA MET A 42 3.48 -3.36 -2.38
C MET A 42 2.83 -2.27 -3.23
N ILE A 43 1.50 -2.08 -3.08
CA ILE A 43 0.77 -1.03 -3.80
C ILE A 43 1.34 0.35 -3.45
N GLN A 44 1.60 0.62 -2.17
CA GLN A 44 2.17 1.90 -1.73
C GLN A 44 3.57 2.14 -2.30
N ILE A 45 4.43 1.11 -2.34
CA ILE A 45 5.76 1.20 -2.98
C ILE A 45 5.60 1.54 -4.47
N MET A 46 4.69 0.86 -5.18
CA MET A 46 4.48 1.04 -6.61
C MET A 46 3.93 2.43 -6.97
N ILE A 47 3.05 3.01 -6.15
CA ILE A 47 2.49 4.34 -6.40
C ILE A 47 3.41 5.47 -5.90
N SER A 48 4.35 5.19 -4.99
CA SER A 48 5.21 6.22 -4.39
C SER A 48 6.00 7.10 -5.38
N PRO A 49 6.49 6.62 -6.54
CA PRO A 49 7.20 7.47 -7.50
C PRO A 49 6.30 8.54 -8.12
N ALA A 50 5.00 8.28 -8.26
CA ALA A 50 4.05 9.29 -8.75
C ALA A 50 3.94 10.50 -7.80
N PHE A 51 4.31 10.33 -6.53
CA PHE A 51 4.33 11.38 -5.51
C PHE A 51 5.75 11.87 -5.17
N ALA A 52 6.76 11.56 -5.98
CA ALA A 52 8.18 11.80 -5.65
C ALA A 52 8.51 13.25 -5.24
N VAL A 53 7.83 14.23 -5.80
CA VAL A 53 8.06 15.68 -5.53
C VAL A 53 7.35 16.16 -4.25
N SER A 54 6.48 15.34 -3.65
CA SER A 54 5.69 15.71 -2.46
C SER A 54 5.87 14.69 -1.34
N ILE A 55 4.85 13.88 -1.06
CA ILE A 55 4.83 12.92 0.05
C ILE A 55 5.31 11.51 -0.35
N GLY A 56 5.83 11.34 -1.57
CA GLY A 56 6.31 10.05 -2.08
C GLY A 56 7.27 9.32 -1.14
N PRO A 57 8.29 9.98 -0.54
CA PRO A 57 9.17 9.33 0.43
C PRO A 57 8.44 8.78 1.66
N ILE A 58 7.38 9.45 2.12
CA ILE A 58 6.57 9.01 3.26
C ILE A 58 5.73 7.79 2.87
N ILE A 59 5.07 7.84 1.70
CA ILE A 59 4.32 6.71 1.14
C ILE A 59 5.24 5.50 0.98
N LEU A 60 6.45 5.70 0.46
CA LEU A 60 7.45 4.64 0.30
C LEU A 60 7.84 4.04 1.65
N ALA A 61 8.16 4.86 2.65
CA ALA A 61 8.53 4.37 3.98
C ALA A 61 7.40 3.56 4.63
N MET A 62 6.15 4.01 4.48
CA MET A 62 4.97 3.24 4.93
C MET A 62 4.83 1.92 4.18
N GLY A 63 4.96 1.95 2.86
CA GLY A 63 4.86 0.76 2.02
C GLY A 63 5.90 -0.28 2.37
N VAL A 64 7.16 0.13 2.54
CA VAL A 64 8.26 -0.76 2.98
C VAL A 64 7.99 -1.33 4.37
N THR A 65 7.48 -0.53 5.30
CA THR A 65 7.13 -0.99 6.66
C THR A 65 6.02 -2.04 6.62
N GLN A 66 4.94 -1.78 5.87
CA GLN A 66 3.82 -2.70 5.72
C GLN A 66 4.23 -3.99 5.01
N PHE A 67 5.07 -3.88 3.99
CA PHE A 67 5.63 -5.01 3.27
C PHE A 67 6.48 -5.90 4.19
N TYR A 68 7.39 -5.31 4.96
CA TYR A 68 8.22 -6.04 5.92
C TYR A 68 7.40 -6.72 7.02
N VAL A 69 6.49 -5.97 7.66
CA VAL A 69 5.58 -6.49 8.69
C VAL A 69 4.72 -7.63 8.14
N GLY A 70 4.24 -7.47 6.91
CA GLY A 70 3.49 -8.51 6.19
C GLY A 70 4.31 -9.78 6.00
N ILE A 71 5.55 -9.70 5.51
CA ILE A 71 6.43 -10.86 5.32
C ILE A 71 6.70 -11.58 6.65
N VAL A 72 7.11 -10.83 7.68
CA VAL A 72 7.51 -11.42 8.96
C VAL A 72 6.35 -12.14 9.63
N ASN A 73 5.15 -11.57 9.59
CA ASN A 73 3.99 -12.15 10.27
C ASN A 73 3.24 -13.18 9.45
N THR A 74 3.32 -13.16 8.11
CA THR A 74 2.75 -14.23 7.27
C THR A 74 3.50 -15.55 7.51
N LYS A 75 4.84 -15.51 7.57
CA LYS A 75 5.66 -16.68 7.89
C LYS A 75 5.43 -17.22 9.31
N LYS A 76 5.07 -16.35 10.26
CA LYS A 76 4.73 -16.76 11.63
C LYS A 76 3.30 -17.33 11.72
N GLY A 77 2.36 -16.76 10.96
CA GLY A 77 0.96 -17.23 10.91
C GLY A 77 0.83 -18.64 10.38
N GLU A 78 1.58 -18.99 9.32
CA GLU A 78 1.64 -20.37 8.80
C GLU A 78 2.18 -21.36 9.85
N SER A 79 3.04 -20.93 10.77
CA SER A 79 3.64 -21.78 11.80
C SER A 79 2.72 -22.05 13.01
N TYR A 80 1.59 -21.37 13.14
CA TYR A 80 0.58 -21.63 14.17
C TYR A 80 -0.62 -22.42 13.64
N GLU A 81 -0.74 -22.59 12.32
CA GLU A 81 -1.77 -23.40 11.68
C GLU A 81 -1.24 -24.75 11.14
N ALA A 82 0.01 -25.11 11.47
CA ALA A 82 0.65 -26.38 11.12
C ALA A 82 0.81 -27.30 12.34
#